data_AF-A0AAP5QHD0-F1
#
_entry.id   AF-A0AAP5QHD0-F1
#
_cell.length_a   1.000
_cell.length_b   1.000
_cell.length_c   1.000
_cell.angle_alpha   90.00
_cell.angle_beta   90.00
_cell.angle_gamma   90.00
#
_symmetry.space_group_name_H-M   'P 1'
#
loop_
_entity.id
_entity.type
_entity.pdbx_description
1 polymer ?
#
loop_
_entity_poly.entity_id
_entity_poly.type
_entity_poly.pdbx_seq_one_letter_code
_entity_poly.pdbx_strand_id
1 'polypeptide(L)' 'MNSLEKPAFNDKYLLRDRITGDPLKNHPYEIVRGDGTRLSGVTDELGHTVEQKSNDIETVVIRALRPGTSNA' A
#
# COMPACT_ATOMS: atom_id res chain seq x y z
N MET A 1 -23.60 -10.62 25.49
CA MET A 1 -23.09 -10.14 24.19
C MET A 1 -21.58 -9.97 24.34
N ASN A 2 -20.77 -10.83 23.72
CA ASN A 2 -19.31 -10.64 23.65
C ASN A 2 -19.00 -9.93 22.33
N SER A 3 -18.85 -8.60 22.37
CA SER A 3 -18.28 -7.83 21.28
C SER A 3 -16.79 -7.75 21.53
N LEU A 4 -16.01 -8.65 20.93
CA LEU A 4 -14.57 -8.41 20.79
C LEU A 4 -14.44 -7.23 19.82
N GLU A 5 -13.70 -6.19 20.22
CA GLU A 5 -13.34 -5.11 19.30
C GLU A 5 -12.66 -5.75 18.09
N LYS A 6 -13.29 -5.66 16.92
CA LYS A 6 -12.64 -6.10 15.68
C LYS A 6 -11.42 -5.18 15.48
N PRO A 7 -10.20 -5.71 15.39
CA PRO A 7 -9.03 -4.87 15.12
C PRO A 7 -9.25 -4.19 13.78
N ALA A 8 -9.31 -2.85 13.79
CA ALA A 8 -9.29 -2.07 12.57
C ALA A 8 -7.84 -2.06 12.08
N PHE A 9 -7.57 -2.75 10.97
CA PHE A 9 -6.26 -2.69 10.33
C PHE A 9 -6.19 -1.37 9.58
N ASN A 10 -5.46 -0.41 10.16
CA ASN A 10 -5.34 0.98 9.71
C ASN A 10 -3.86 1.33 9.47
N ASP A 11 -3.15 0.48 8.73
CA ASP A 11 -1.70 0.61 8.57
C ASP A 11 -1.33 1.33 7.27
N LYS A 12 -0.24 2.08 7.34
CA LYS A 12 0.48 2.58 6.17
C LYS A 12 1.68 1.68 5.93
N TYR A 13 1.97 1.40 4.67
CA TYR A 13 3.14 0.63 4.29
C TYR A 13 4.25 1.56 3.81
N LEU A 14 5.49 1.28 4.21
CA LEU A 14 6.67 1.99 3.73
C LEU A 14 7.29 1.23 2.55
N LEU A 15 7.32 1.86 1.38
CA LEU A 15 7.98 1.31 0.21
C LEU A 15 9.44 1.73 0.20
N ARG A 16 10.33 0.76 -0.05
CA ARG A 16 11.78 0.99 -0.14
C ARG A 16 12.34 0.38 -1.40
N ASP A 17 13.37 1.03 -1.94
CA ASP A 17 14.22 0.45 -2.95
C ASP A 17 14.90 -0.80 -2.38
N ARG A 18 14.80 -1.92 -3.09
CA ARG A 18 15.33 -3.20 -2.61
C ARG A 18 16.87 -3.23 -2.58
N ILE A 19 17.52 -2.44 -3.44
CA ILE A 19 18.97 -2.39 -3.60
C ILE A 19 19.56 -1.40 -2.60
N THR A 20 19.05 -0.18 -2.54
CA THR A 20 19.61 0.88 -1.69
C THR A 20 19.01 0.92 -0.29
N GLY A 21 17.79 0.41 -0.11
CA GLY A 21 17.03 0.50 1.14
C GLY A 21 16.38 1.87 1.39
N ASP A 22 16.53 2.81 0.46
CA ASP A 22 15.97 4.15 0.56
C ASP A 22 14.45 4.14 0.38
N PRO A 23 13.70 5.01 1.06
CA PRO A 23 12.28 5.18 0.81
C PRO A 23 11.99 5.57 -0.64
N LEU A 24 11.02 4.87 -1.25
CA LEU A 24 10.50 5.25 -2.58
C LEU A 24 9.52 6.40 -2.40
N LYS A 25 10.01 7.63 -2.47
CA LYS A 25 9.21 8.85 -2.35
C LYS A 25 8.52 9.20 -3.67
N ASN A 26 7.32 9.77 -3.61
CA ASN A 26 6.55 10.20 -4.79
C ASN A 26 6.48 9.11 -5.87
N HIS A 27 6.38 7.85 -5.45
CA HIS A 27 6.49 6.69 -6.31
C HIS A 27 5.11 6.03 -6.48
N PRO A 28 4.69 5.75 -7.72
CA PRO A 28 3.39 5.14 -7.96
C PRO A 28 3.38 3.69 -7.44
N TYR A 29 2.25 3.28 -6.89
CA TYR A 29 2.06 1.93 -6.39
C TYR A 29 0.63 1.44 -6.61
N GLU A 30 0.45 0.11 -6.54
CA GLU A 30 -0.84 -0.58 -6.53
C GLU A 30 -0.90 -1.50 -5.31
N ILE A 31 -2.03 -1.48 -4.60
CA ILE A 31 -2.38 -2.45 -3.55
C ILE A 31 -3.51 -3.31 -4.09
N VAL A 32 -3.33 -4.63 -4.06
CA VAL A 32 -4.35 -5.61 -4.39
C VAL A 32 -4.75 -6.33 -3.10
N ARG A 33 -6.02 -6.21 -2.74
CA ARG A 33 -6.62 -6.83 -1.56
C ARG A 33 -7.00 -8.29 -1.80
N GLY A 34 -7.33 -9.01 -0.74
CA GLY A 34 -7.66 -10.44 -0.82
C GLY A 34 -8.93 -10.72 -1.62
N ASP A 35 -9.84 -9.75 -1.65
CA ASP A 35 -11.07 -9.75 -2.46
C ASP A 35 -10.85 -9.37 -3.94
N GLY A 36 -9.60 -9.02 -4.32
CA GLY A 36 -9.24 -8.56 -5.65
C GLY A 36 -9.42 -7.06 -5.88
N THR A 37 -9.92 -6.30 -4.91
CA THR A 37 -10.02 -4.84 -4.96
C THR A 37 -8.62 -4.24 -5.16
N ARG A 38 -8.52 -3.27 -6.08
CA ARG A 38 -7.26 -2.60 -6.42
C ARG A 38 -7.29 -1.14 -6.04
N LEU A 39 -6.24 -0.69 -5.36
CA LEU A 39 -6.05 0.70 -4.95
C LEU A 39 -4.72 1.19 -5.49
N SER A 40 -4.77 2.19 -6.37
CA SER A 40 -3.57 2.86 -6.88
C SER A 40 -3.31 4.15 -6.12
N GLY A 41 -2.04 4.48 -5.92
CA GLY A 41 -1.65 5.74 -5.30
C GLY A 41 -0.21 6.13 -5.63
N VAL A 42 0.23 7.20 -5.00
CA VAL A 42 1.61 7.67 -5.02
C VAL A 42 2.06 7.81 -3.57
N THR A 43 3.27 7.34 -3.26
CA THR A 43 3.82 7.41 -1.90
C THR A 43 4.15 8.85 -1.51
N ASP A 44 4.13 9.14 -0.21
CA ASP A 44 4.51 10.46 0.31
C ASP A 44 6.03 10.71 0.29
N GLU A 45 6.44 11.88 0.80
CA GLU A 45 7.86 12.30 0.93
C GLU A 45 8.70 11.40 1.85
N LEU A 46 8.05 10.53 2.61
CA LEU A 46 8.69 9.54 3.48
C LEU A 46 8.56 8.12 2.92
N GLY A 47 7.92 7.93 1.76
CA GLY A 47 7.74 6.64 1.09
C GLY A 47 6.53 5.84 1.56
N HIS A 48 5.58 6.44 2.29
CA HIS A 48 4.41 5.73 2.80
C HIS A 48 3.25 5.70 1.81
N THR A 49 2.51 4.59 1.81
CA THR A 49 1.20 4.49 1.15
C THR A 49 0.13 5.27 1.90
N VAL A 50 -1.04 5.41 1.26
CA VAL A 50 -2.26 5.80 1.96
C VAL A 50 -2.60 4.75 3.01
N GLU A 51 -3.31 5.19 4.05
CA GLU A 51 -3.81 4.34 5.11
C GLU A 51 -4.71 3.25 4.51
N GLN A 52 -4.34 1.99 4.71
CA GLN A 52 -5.17 0.86 4.33
C GLN A 52 -6.10 0.55 5.49
N LYS A 53 -7.40 0.71 5.25
CA LYS A 53 -8.46 0.38 6.20
C LYS A 53 -9.13 -0.93 5.80
N SER A 54 -9.18 -1.86 6.74
CA SER A 54 -9.95 -3.10 6.63
C SER A 54 -10.56 -3.49 7.97
N ASN A 55 -11.77 -4.06 7.90
CA ASN A 55 -12.51 -4.54 9.08
C ASN A 55 -12.21 -6.02 9.40
N ASP A 56 -11.47 -6.71 8.53
CA ASP A 56 -11.14 -8.12 8.65
C ASP A 56 -9.64 -8.34 8.34
N ILE A 57 -9.10 -9.47 8.78
CA ILE A 57 -7.73 -9.88 8.46
C ILE A 57 -7.71 -10.32 6.99
N GLU A 58 -6.89 -9.66 6.17
CA GLU A 58 -6.76 -10.00 4.76
C GLU A 58 -5.31 -9.98 4.28
N THR A 59 -5.04 -10.73 3.20
CA THR A 59 -3.76 -10.66 2.51
C THR A 59 -3.78 -9.47 1.56
N VAL A 60 -2.77 -8.61 1.65
CA VAL A 60 -2.56 -7.52 0.71
C VAL A 60 -1.27 -7.74 -0.08
N VAL A 61 -1.33 -7.49 -1.38
CA VAL A 61 -0.16 -7.49 -2.27
C VAL A 61 0.12 -6.06 -2.69
N ILE A 62 1.31 -5.56 -2.38
CA ILE A 62 1.73 -4.20 -2.72
C ILE A 62 2.76 -4.28 -3.84
N ARG A 63 2.56 -3.47 -4.88
CA ARG A 63 3.43 -3.39 -6.06
C ARG A 63 3.91 -1.96 -6.24
N ALA A 64 5.22 -1.76 -6.18
CA ALA A 64 5.84 -0.53 -6.66
C ALA A 64 5.77 -0.53 -8.20
N LEU A 65 5.16 0.49 -8.78
CA LEU A 65 4.99 0.60 -10.22
C LEU A 65 6.12 1.45 -10.79
N ARG A 66 6.58 1.11 -12.00
CA ARG A 66 7.47 2.03 -12.72
C ARG A 66 6.66 3.28 -13.08
N PRO A 67 7.17 4.50 -12.83
CA PRO A 67 6.58 5.71 -13.39
C PRO A 67 6.42 5.48 -14.89
N GLY A 68 5.18 5.62 -15.38
CA GLY A 68 4.89 5.31 -16.77
C GLY A 68 5.77 6.14 -17.67
N THR A 69 6.68 5.49 -18.40
CA THR A 69 7.07 5.98 -19.72
C THR A 69 5.81 5.83 -20.57
N SER A 70 4.99 6.87 -20.60
CA SER A 70 4.01 7.08 -21.65
C SER A 70 4.81 7.07 -22.96
N ASN A 71 4.84 5.92 -23.63
CA ASN A 71 5.45 5.86 -24.96
C ASN A 71 4.64 6.80 -25.85
N ALA A 72 5.32 7.83 -26.34
CA ALA A 72 4.86 8.76 -27.36
C ALA A 72 4.63 8.05 -28.70
#